data_AF-A0A847VTD6-F1
#
_entry.id   AF-A0A847VTD6-F1
#
_cell.length_a   1.000
_cell.length_b   1.000
_cell.length_c   1.000
_cell.angle_alpha   90.00
_cell.angle_beta   90.00
_cell.angle_gamma   90.00
#
_symmetry.space_group_name_H-M   'P 1'
#
loop_
_entity.id
_entity.type
_entity.pdbx_description
1 polymer ?
#
loop_
_entity_poly.entity_id
_entity_poly.type
_entity_poly.pdbx_seq_one_letter_code
_entity_poly.pdbx_strand_id
1 'polypeptide(L)'
;MATTFSYDIGIASIGSAVEKDNKLVYMGTRVFNEAISAKEARLNRSSRRTTRRKTWRKNQMKEAFIDFGVIDEKDFKMPGFMSFTTNNQYLKRPIDNSVYHLRKRALSEKVTKRELLLALYNICGTRGHFLLETIDFSKGGISFEMYKDRFYQLTDSYVDFVQDTNEFEEVLKKVFDGNINNNEIKTIVSKNRFTIDEESESILIEFLRLLCNYKVKLQKISEKLDDFSSSVNVEDLKKQDELGSFYEEVIELYDLSNVARILKNYNYLCELAVDNMDEYRKSQQEGEEAYDVMKESIKSKAANNASHSRSVKNLANSFPNGLYVKEASEILRKQQEYYPEITERFIEVCTSIISARIPYYIGPLDENAKNAWVVKNQNFKYSYEDTMKQSNDKAVNEAESIKKWKLNMISRCTYLHDKYALPKGSFIAETFSILNELNILSAEDKNGNDYYLTRDDKIKVFDSLFLKNKIVKFSDICDVLDIGYFGPSNKSNKTTKFNNSYSVYLDIIRIDGKFCFNSIVEIFTDKEKVEKLEDLILDINLYNEEKSKLDVLINKHNYNMNDSKKLSRINSNGFFAFSKEIIMDETMNEKGETMLDILFSDNVSTYKNEQMTIIYNATDLNGVKREYFSNKYF
;
A
#
# COMPACT_ATOMS: atom_id res chain seq x y z
N MET A 1 0.31 -54.54 -24.55
CA MET A 1 1.43 -53.74 -25.06
C MET A 1 1.33 -52.37 -24.45
N ALA A 2 2.32 -51.99 -23.62
CA ALA A 2 2.33 -50.68 -22.98
C ALA A 2 3.05 -49.68 -23.91
N THR A 3 2.49 -48.49 -24.08
CA THR A 3 3.12 -47.38 -24.79
C THR A 3 3.39 -46.28 -23.77
N THR A 4 4.64 -45.85 -23.68
CA THR A 4 5.08 -44.82 -22.74
C THR A 4 5.36 -43.54 -23.51
N PHE A 5 4.84 -42.42 -23.00
CA PHE A 5 5.11 -41.08 -23.52
C PHE A 5 5.96 -40.33 -22.51
N SER A 6 7.11 -39.83 -22.95
CA SER A 6 8.02 -39.03 -22.12
C SER A 6 8.09 -37.62 -22.69
N TYR A 7 7.99 -36.62 -21.82
CA TYR A 7 8.08 -35.20 -22.18
C TYR A 7 9.15 -34.49 -21.36
N ASP A 8 9.99 -33.71 -22.01
CA ASP A 8 10.97 -32.81 -21.40
C ASP A 8 10.56 -31.37 -21.72
N ILE A 9 9.85 -30.72 -20.80
CA ILE A 9 9.22 -29.41 -21.01
C ILE A 9 10.18 -28.32 -20.53
N GLY A 10 10.87 -27.68 -21.46
CA GLY A 10 11.72 -26.51 -21.25
C GLY A 10 11.04 -25.18 -21.61
N ILE A 11 11.71 -24.08 -21.31
CA ILE A 11 11.21 -22.70 -21.50
C ILE A 11 10.93 -22.36 -22.98
N ALA A 12 11.72 -22.92 -23.90
CA ALA A 12 11.65 -22.66 -25.34
C ALA A 12 11.62 -23.96 -26.17
N SER A 13 11.48 -25.11 -25.53
CA SER A 13 11.49 -26.40 -26.21
C SER A 13 10.72 -27.46 -25.44
N ILE A 14 10.00 -28.33 -26.13
CA ILE A 14 9.43 -29.54 -25.56
C ILE A 14 10.03 -30.74 -26.28
N GLY A 15 10.89 -31.48 -25.56
CA GLY A 15 11.35 -32.81 -25.97
C GLY A 15 10.22 -33.81 -25.79
N SER A 16 10.08 -34.75 -26.71
CA SER A 16 9.07 -35.80 -26.67
C SER A 16 9.64 -37.11 -27.19
N ALA A 17 9.36 -38.20 -26.48
CA ALA A 17 9.73 -39.54 -26.89
C ALA A 17 8.54 -40.50 -26.67
N VAL A 18 8.38 -41.43 -27.61
CA VAL A 18 7.37 -42.49 -27.52
C VAL A 18 8.08 -43.83 -27.58
N GLU A 19 7.87 -44.63 -26.55
CA GLU A 19 8.39 -45.99 -26.45
C GLU A 19 7.22 -46.97 -26.49
N LYS A 20 7.35 -48.04 -27.28
CA LYS A 20 6.38 -49.13 -27.35
C LYS A 20 7.13 -50.46 -27.29
N ASP A 21 6.75 -51.31 -26.34
CA ASP A 21 7.36 -52.63 -26.13
C ASP A 21 8.91 -52.57 -26.01
N ASN A 22 9.40 -51.66 -25.16
CA ASN A 22 10.81 -51.36 -24.94
C ASN A 22 11.59 -50.94 -26.21
N LYS A 23 10.89 -50.41 -27.22
CA LYS A 23 11.49 -49.84 -28.44
C LYS A 23 11.06 -48.40 -28.63
N LEU A 24 12.04 -47.54 -28.86
CA LEU A 24 11.81 -46.15 -29.21
C LEU A 24 11.13 -46.07 -30.59
N VAL A 25 9.88 -45.59 -30.61
CA VAL A 25 9.06 -45.40 -31.82
C VAL A 25 9.23 -43.99 -32.37
N TYR A 26 9.40 -43.02 -31.48
CA TYR A 26 9.52 -41.61 -31.85
C TYR A 26 10.40 -40.87 -30.85
N MET A 27 11.19 -39.93 -31.34
CA MET A 27 11.93 -38.96 -30.53
C MET A 27 12.05 -37.67 -31.33
N GLY A 28 11.66 -36.55 -30.73
CA GLY A 28 11.73 -35.25 -31.37
C GLY A 28 11.54 -34.11 -30.40
N THR A 29 11.99 -32.93 -30.81
CA THR A 29 11.90 -31.70 -30.00
C THR A 29 11.16 -30.63 -30.76
N ARG A 30 10.13 -30.05 -30.14
CA ARG A 30 9.44 -28.86 -30.63
C ARG A 30 10.08 -27.62 -30.02
N VAL A 31 10.74 -26.81 -30.83
CA VAL A 31 11.31 -25.52 -30.41
C VAL A 31 10.34 -24.39 -30.71
N PHE A 32 10.23 -23.41 -29.82
CA PHE A 32 9.40 -22.20 -29.96
C PHE A 32 10.10 -21.01 -29.30
N ASN A 33 9.65 -19.79 -29.62
CA ASN A 33 10.18 -18.60 -28.96
C ASN A 33 9.72 -18.56 -27.51
N GLU A 34 10.63 -18.19 -26.60
CA GLU A 34 10.29 -17.97 -25.19
C GLU A 34 9.14 -16.96 -25.05
N ALA A 35 8.25 -17.24 -24.10
CA ALA A 35 7.12 -16.38 -23.82
C ALA A 35 7.61 -15.02 -23.28
N ILE A 36 7.28 -13.94 -23.98
CA ILE A 36 7.61 -12.58 -23.54
C ILE A 36 6.68 -12.22 -22.38
N SER A 37 7.27 -11.83 -21.24
CA SER A 37 6.52 -11.35 -20.08
C SER A 37 5.62 -10.16 -20.44
N ALA A 38 4.40 -10.14 -19.90
CA ALA A 38 3.46 -9.04 -20.08
C ALA A 38 3.91 -7.74 -19.36
N LYS A 39 5.01 -7.75 -18.60
CA LYS A 39 5.54 -6.60 -17.84
C LYS A 39 5.82 -5.39 -18.74
N GLU A 40 6.54 -5.55 -19.84
CA GLU A 40 6.86 -4.43 -20.75
C GLU A 40 5.62 -3.84 -21.41
N ALA A 41 4.69 -4.70 -21.84
CA ALA A 41 3.42 -4.26 -22.41
C ALA A 41 2.58 -3.47 -21.39
N ARG A 42 2.61 -3.86 -20.10
CA ARG A 42 1.97 -3.13 -18.98
C ARG A 42 2.61 -1.76 -18.77
N LEU A 43 3.93 -1.66 -18.74
CA LEU A 43 4.67 -0.39 -18.59
C LEU A 43 4.34 0.60 -19.71
N ASN A 44 4.41 0.14 -20.96
CA ASN A 44 4.07 0.94 -22.13
C ASN A 44 2.61 1.43 -22.11
N ARG A 45 1.68 0.57 -21.68
CA ARG A 45 0.26 0.93 -21.52
C ARG A 45 0.07 1.98 -20.43
N SER A 46 0.76 1.84 -19.29
CA SER A 46 0.70 2.80 -18.19
C SER A 46 1.23 4.17 -18.62
N SER A 47 2.39 4.22 -19.27
CA SER A 47 3.00 5.45 -19.79
C SER A 47 2.08 6.20 -20.76
N ARG A 48 1.46 5.50 -21.72
CA ARG A 48 0.48 6.10 -22.64
C ARG A 48 -0.73 6.70 -21.90
N ARG A 49 -1.27 6.00 -20.91
CA ARG A 49 -2.40 6.48 -20.07
C ARG A 49 -2.01 7.73 -19.29
N THR A 50 -0.83 7.73 -18.67
CA THR A 50 -0.30 8.88 -17.92
C THR A 50 -0.14 10.10 -18.81
N THR A 51 0.46 9.95 -19.99
CA THR A 51 0.60 11.03 -20.97
C THR A 51 -0.75 11.57 -21.43
N ARG A 52 -1.70 10.69 -21.75
CA ARG A 52 -3.07 11.09 -22.12
C ARG A 52 -3.76 11.89 -21.01
N ARG A 53 -3.67 11.43 -19.76
CA ARG A 53 -4.25 12.11 -18.59
C ARG A 53 -3.56 13.46 -18.30
N LYS A 54 -2.24 13.57 -18.50
CA LYS A 54 -1.49 14.82 -18.39
C LYS A 54 -1.96 15.86 -19.42
N THR A 55 -2.15 15.43 -20.67
CA THR A 55 -2.69 16.30 -21.74
C THR A 55 -4.13 16.70 -21.43
N TRP A 56 -4.96 15.76 -20.98
CA TRP A 56 -6.35 16.02 -20.62
C TRP A 56 -6.46 17.09 -19.52
N ARG A 57 -5.74 16.93 -18.39
CA ARG A 57 -5.69 17.93 -17.31
C ARG A 57 -5.31 19.33 -17.79
N LYS A 58 -4.30 19.39 -18.67
CA LYS A 58 -3.83 20.64 -19.26
C LYS A 58 -4.89 21.31 -20.13
N ASN A 59 -5.71 20.53 -20.83
CA ASN A 59 -6.83 21.07 -21.61
C ASN A 59 -7.97 21.52 -20.70
N GLN A 60 -8.30 20.77 -19.64
CA GLN A 60 -9.31 21.18 -18.65
C GLN A 60 -8.97 22.51 -17.98
N MET A 61 -7.68 22.75 -17.70
CA MET A 61 -7.24 24.04 -17.18
C MET A 61 -7.51 25.17 -18.21
N LYS A 62 -7.30 24.93 -19.50
CA LYS A 62 -7.62 25.93 -20.53
C LYS A 62 -9.13 26.17 -20.63
N GLU A 63 -9.91 25.10 -20.65
CA GLU A 63 -11.38 25.16 -20.69
C GLU A 63 -11.92 25.95 -19.49
N ALA A 64 -11.39 25.74 -18.29
CA ALA A 64 -11.75 26.54 -17.11
C ALA A 64 -11.46 28.04 -17.30
N PHE A 65 -10.33 28.42 -17.90
CA PHE A 65 -10.05 29.83 -18.18
C PHE A 65 -11.01 30.46 -19.20
N ILE A 66 -11.51 29.66 -20.14
CA ILE A 66 -12.48 30.11 -21.15
C ILE A 66 -13.87 30.23 -20.54
N ASP A 67 -14.35 29.16 -19.89
CA ASP A 67 -15.70 29.04 -19.35
C ASP A 67 -16.00 30.10 -18.28
N PHE A 68 -14.98 30.51 -17.51
CA PHE A 68 -15.10 31.54 -16.49
C PHE A 68 -14.78 32.95 -17.02
N GLY A 69 -14.57 33.12 -18.33
CA GLY A 69 -14.32 34.41 -18.96
C GLY A 69 -12.97 35.06 -18.58
N VAL A 70 -12.02 34.26 -18.08
CA VAL A 70 -10.68 34.77 -17.73
C VAL A 70 -9.89 35.04 -19.01
N ILE A 71 -9.94 34.16 -20.01
CA ILE A 71 -9.28 34.33 -21.31
C ILE A 71 -10.27 34.00 -22.42
N ASP A 72 -10.28 34.81 -23.49
CA ASP A 72 -11.12 34.55 -24.66
C ASP A 72 -10.60 33.35 -25.46
N GLU A 73 -11.52 32.52 -25.97
CA GLU A 73 -11.16 31.35 -26.79
C GLU A 73 -10.29 31.72 -28.02
N LYS A 74 -10.51 32.92 -28.58
CA LYS A 74 -9.75 33.43 -29.72
C LYS A 74 -8.25 33.60 -29.42
N ASP A 75 -7.88 33.89 -28.17
CA ASP A 75 -6.49 34.13 -27.77
C ASP A 75 -5.66 32.83 -27.86
N PHE A 76 -6.30 31.69 -27.61
CA PHE A 76 -5.65 30.37 -27.75
C PHE A 76 -5.30 30.02 -29.19
N LYS A 77 -5.94 30.66 -30.18
CA LYS A 77 -5.64 30.48 -31.61
C LYS A 77 -4.36 31.23 -32.03
N MET A 78 -3.85 32.13 -31.18
CA MET A 78 -2.63 32.89 -31.47
C MET A 78 -1.39 31.99 -31.40
N PRO A 79 -0.53 31.98 -32.43
CA PRO A 79 0.71 31.19 -32.42
C PRO A 79 1.62 31.55 -31.24
N GLY A 80 1.98 30.55 -30.44
CA GLY A 80 2.87 30.73 -29.28
C GLY A 80 2.19 31.23 -28.01
N PHE A 81 0.86 31.34 -27.96
CA PHE A 81 0.13 31.75 -26.75
C PHE A 81 0.52 30.92 -25.51
N MET A 82 0.60 29.60 -25.67
CA MET A 82 0.98 28.65 -24.61
C MET A 82 2.51 28.48 -24.42
N SER A 83 3.33 29.25 -25.14
CA SER A 83 4.79 29.18 -25.03
C SER A 83 5.32 30.25 -24.08
N PHE A 84 6.12 29.83 -23.11
CA PHE A 84 6.78 30.75 -22.18
C PHE A 84 7.82 31.65 -22.86
N THR A 85 8.41 31.22 -23.98
CA THR A 85 9.53 31.94 -24.63
C THR A 85 9.09 32.86 -25.77
N THR A 86 7.82 32.82 -26.16
CA THR A 86 7.32 33.61 -27.30
C THR A 86 7.39 35.10 -27.01
N ASN A 87 8.06 35.84 -27.91
CA ASN A 87 8.12 37.29 -27.96
C ASN A 87 7.86 37.75 -29.40
N ASN A 88 6.73 38.40 -29.65
CA ASN A 88 6.36 38.96 -30.95
C ASN A 88 5.53 40.24 -30.75
N GLN A 89 4.96 40.77 -31.84
CA GLN A 89 4.17 42.01 -31.82
C GLN A 89 2.93 41.93 -30.90
N TYR A 90 2.33 40.74 -30.78
CA TYR A 90 1.07 40.54 -30.06
C TYR A 90 1.26 39.89 -28.68
N LEU A 91 2.34 39.13 -28.50
CA LEU A 91 2.65 38.37 -27.29
C LEU A 91 4.04 38.76 -26.78
N LYS A 92 4.11 39.29 -25.57
CA LYS A 92 5.39 39.54 -24.90
C LYS A 92 5.83 38.30 -24.12
N ARG A 93 7.14 38.03 -24.14
CA ARG A 93 7.73 37.02 -23.26
C ARG A 93 7.59 37.51 -21.81
N PRO A 94 7.19 36.65 -20.85
CA PRO A 94 7.25 36.98 -19.43
C PRO A 94 8.64 37.53 -19.06
N ILE A 95 8.67 38.54 -18.19
CA ILE A 95 9.93 39.17 -17.73
C ILE A 95 10.82 38.18 -16.97
N ASP A 96 10.21 37.14 -16.42
CA ASP A 96 10.85 36.16 -15.58
C ASP A 96 11.83 35.27 -16.34
N ASN A 97 12.95 34.97 -15.67
CA ASN A 97 13.97 34.11 -16.26
C ASN A 97 13.48 32.66 -16.45
N SER A 98 12.51 32.20 -15.67
CA SER A 98 11.87 30.89 -15.81
C SER A 98 10.43 30.91 -15.31
N VAL A 99 9.67 29.85 -15.63
CA VAL A 99 8.29 29.71 -15.14
C VAL A 99 8.20 29.60 -13.61
N TYR A 100 9.26 29.18 -12.94
CA TYR A 100 9.32 29.15 -11.46
C TYR A 100 9.49 30.55 -10.88
N HIS A 101 10.27 31.41 -11.55
CA HIS A 101 10.37 32.82 -11.19
C HIS A 101 9.01 33.51 -11.39
N LEU A 102 8.32 33.20 -12.51
CA LEU A 102 6.95 33.68 -12.74
C LEU A 102 5.97 33.22 -11.65
N ARG A 103 6.02 31.95 -11.25
CA ARG A 103 5.21 31.41 -10.15
C ARG A 103 5.49 32.16 -8.83
N LYS A 104 6.77 32.36 -8.50
CA LYS A 104 7.21 33.13 -7.31
C LYS A 104 6.68 34.57 -7.35
N ARG A 105 6.80 35.25 -8.50
CA ARG A 105 6.28 36.62 -8.68
C ARG A 105 4.76 36.68 -8.59
N ALA A 106 4.05 35.69 -9.13
CA ALA A 106 2.59 35.62 -9.08
C ALA A 106 2.01 35.44 -7.65
N LEU A 107 2.84 35.09 -6.66
CA LEU A 107 2.45 35.04 -5.24
C LEU A 107 2.42 36.43 -4.58
N SER A 108 3.11 37.42 -5.14
CA SER A 108 3.25 38.74 -4.51
C SER A 108 2.76 39.89 -5.41
N GLU A 109 2.85 39.74 -6.72
CA GLU A 109 2.60 40.80 -7.70
C GLU A 109 1.48 40.43 -8.68
N LYS A 110 0.89 41.45 -9.30
CA LYS A 110 -0.04 41.28 -10.42
C LYS A 110 0.69 40.71 -11.63
N VAL A 111 0.20 39.58 -12.16
CA VAL A 111 0.65 39.01 -13.45
C VAL A 111 -0.45 39.13 -14.50
N THR A 112 -0.12 39.08 -15.78
CA THR A 112 -1.14 39.06 -16.84
C THR A 112 -1.95 37.76 -16.81
N LYS A 113 -3.18 37.76 -17.35
CA LYS A 113 -4.03 36.54 -17.41
C LYS A 113 -3.35 35.38 -18.16
N ARG A 114 -2.59 35.69 -19.22
CA ARG A 114 -1.75 34.71 -19.93
C ARG A 114 -0.63 34.15 -19.05
N GLU A 115 0.08 35.00 -18.31
CA GLU A 115 1.13 34.56 -17.38
C GLU A 115 0.56 33.69 -16.26
N LEU A 116 -0.60 34.05 -15.70
CA LEU A 116 -1.32 33.23 -14.73
C LEU A 116 -1.63 31.83 -15.30
N LEU A 117 -2.16 31.77 -16.52
CA LEU A 117 -2.38 30.49 -17.19
C LEU A 117 -1.07 29.71 -17.38
N LEU A 118 0.02 30.35 -17.82
CA LEU A 118 1.33 29.69 -18.00
C LEU A 118 1.86 29.11 -16.68
N ALA A 119 1.68 29.80 -15.56
CA ALA A 119 2.06 29.34 -14.24
C ALA A 119 1.27 28.07 -13.83
N LEU A 120 -0.07 28.12 -13.91
CA LEU A 120 -0.92 26.97 -13.56
C LEU A 120 -0.78 25.80 -14.54
N TYR A 121 -0.56 26.09 -15.83
CA TYR A 121 -0.31 25.09 -16.86
C TYR A 121 1.01 24.34 -16.65
N ASN A 122 2.03 25.03 -16.10
CA ASN A 122 3.27 24.40 -15.65
C ASN A 122 2.99 23.44 -14.49
N ILE A 123 2.27 23.89 -13.46
CA ILE A 123 1.90 23.04 -12.30
C ILE A 123 1.11 21.80 -12.74
N CYS A 124 0.12 21.95 -13.64
CA CYS A 124 -0.62 20.81 -14.22
C CYS A 124 0.29 19.76 -14.88
N GLY A 125 1.44 20.19 -15.42
CA GLY A 125 2.42 19.33 -16.06
C GLY A 125 3.36 18.59 -15.10
N THR A 126 3.53 19.07 -13.88
CA THR A 126 4.51 18.60 -12.87
C THR A 126 3.90 18.63 -11.47
N ARG A 127 2.72 18.03 -11.31
CA ARG A 127 1.87 18.20 -10.12
C ARG A 127 2.25 17.34 -8.89
N GLY A 128 3.43 16.74 -8.87
CA GLY A 128 3.86 15.88 -7.76
C GLY A 128 3.25 14.48 -7.72
N HIS A 129 3.54 13.76 -6.63
CA HIS A 129 3.02 12.42 -6.30
C HIS A 129 1.95 12.48 -5.20
N PHE A 130 1.29 11.35 -4.92
CA PHE A 130 0.12 11.28 -4.02
C PHE A 130 0.41 10.47 -2.74
N LEU A 131 1.67 10.44 -2.27
CA LEU A 131 2.04 9.62 -1.10
C LEU A 131 1.69 10.27 0.24
N LEU A 132 1.28 11.54 0.28
CA LEU A 132 0.93 12.26 1.52
C LEU A 132 -0.43 12.97 1.41
N GLU A 133 -1.43 12.28 0.85
CA GLU A 133 -2.77 12.86 0.63
C GLU A 133 -3.58 13.08 1.91
N THR A 134 -3.18 12.47 3.03
CA THR A 134 -3.81 12.65 4.34
C THR A 134 -3.36 13.92 5.04
N ILE A 135 -2.34 14.61 4.50
CA ILE A 135 -1.76 15.83 5.09
C ILE A 135 -2.34 17.07 4.43
N ASP A 136 -2.93 17.93 5.24
CA ASP A 136 -3.41 19.25 4.81
C ASP A 136 -2.30 20.29 4.92
N PHE A 137 -1.50 20.43 3.85
CA PHE A 137 -0.41 21.41 3.76
C PHE A 137 -0.86 22.88 3.83
N SER A 138 -2.17 23.16 3.79
CA SER A 138 -2.69 24.52 3.97
C SER A 138 -2.77 24.95 5.45
N LYS A 139 -2.87 23.99 6.39
CA LYS A 139 -3.09 24.25 7.83
C LYS A 139 -1.87 24.04 8.72
N GLY A 140 -0.71 23.79 8.14
CA GLY A 140 0.51 23.42 8.85
C GLY A 140 1.17 22.23 8.16
N GLY A 141 2.49 22.21 8.14
CA GLY A 141 3.27 21.16 7.49
C GLY A 141 3.26 19.84 8.26
N ILE A 142 4.29 19.05 8.03
CA ILE A 142 4.49 17.76 8.69
C ILE A 142 5.05 18.01 10.11
N SER A 143 4.34 17.54 11.13
CA SER A 143 4.79 17.64 12.53
C SER A 143 5.63 16.43 12.95
N PHE A 144 6.46 16.61 13.98
CA PHE A 144 7.20 15.51 14.58
C PHE A 144 6.26 14.46 15.18
N GLU A 145 5.13 14.87 15.77
CA GLU A 145 4.16 13.93 16.34
C GLU A 145 3.58 12.99 15.28
N MET A 146 3.27 13.51 14.09
CA MET A 146 2.80 12.67 12.96
C MET A 146 3.88 11.69 12.51
N TYR A 147 5.14 12.13 12.43
CA TYR A 147 6.26 11.25 12.08
C TYR A 147 6.47 10.16 13.14
N LYS A 148 6.37 10.53 14.42
CA LYS A 148 6.48 9.63 15.57
C LYS A 148 5.42 8.53 15.55
N ASP A 149 4.16 8.90 15.37
CA ASP A 149 3.06 7.93 15.27
C ASP A 149 3.31 6.89 14.17
N ARG A 150 3.74 7.35 12.99
CA ARG A 150 4.03 6.47 11.85
C ARG A 150 5.19 5.54 12.10
N PHE A 151 6.24 6.05 12.76
CA PHE A 151 7.40 5.26 13.11
C PHE A 151 7.03 4.09 14.02
N TYR A 152 6.27 4.33 15.09
CA TYR A 152 5.85 3.26 15.99
C TYR A 152 4.94 2.25 15.33
N GLN A 153 4.04 2.70 14.45
CA GLN A 153 3.17 1.79 13.69
C GLN A 153 3.95 0.86 12.77
N LEU A 154 4.93 1.38 12.05
CA LEU A 154 5.80 0.61 11.15
C LEU A 154 6.65 -0.42 11.93
N THR A 155 7.03 -0.09 13.17
CA THR A 155 7.95 -0.90 13.97
C THR A 155 7.27 -1.82 14.99
N ASP A 156 5.96 -1.66 15.25
CA ASP A 156 5.18 -2.45 16.24
C ASP A 156 5.33 -3.97 16.07
N SER A 157 5.39 -4.45 14.82
CA SER A 157 5.52 -5.89 14.54
C SER A 157 6.96 -6.43 14.60
N TYR A 158 7.95 -5.56 14.85
CA TYR A 158 9.37 -5.89 14.72
C TYR A 158 10.21 -5.51 15.94
N VAL A 159 9.77 -4.53 16.73
CA VAL A 159 10.56 -3.96 17.82
C VAL A 159 9.70 -3.89 19.09
N ASP A 160 10.12 -4.62 20.11
CA ASP A 160 9.52 -4.53 21.44
C ASP A 160 10.18 -3.40 22.24
N PHE A 161 9.50 -2.25 22.31
CA PHE A 161 9.94 -1.09 23.09
C PHE A 161 9.73 -1.28 24.60
N VAL A 162 10.57 -0.64 25.41
CA VAL A 162 10.32 -0.49 26.86
C VAL A 162 9.12 0.43 27.11
N GLN A 163 8.53 0.37 28.31
CA GLN A 163 7.31 1.14 28.63
C GLN A 163 7.48 2.67 28.56
N ASP A 164 8.68 3.19 28.87
CA ASP A 164 8.99 4.63 28.77
C ASP A 164 9.83 4.93 27.55
N THR A 165 9.23 5.59 26.56
CA THR A 165 9.87 5.91 25.27
C THR A 165 10.38 7.35 25.19
N ASN A 166 10.26 8.16 26.24
CA ASN A 166 10.54 9.60 26.17
C ASN A 166 11.97 9.93 25.71
N GLU A 167 12.97 9.22 26.24
CA GLU A 167 14.37 9.43 25.83
C GLU A 167 14.63 9.00 24.38
N PHE A 168 13.94 7.96 23.90
CA PHE A 168 14.03 7.51 22.52
C PHE A 168 13.41 8.54 21.55
N GLU A 169 12.31 9.20 21.95
CA GLU A 169 11.66 10.22 21.13
C GLU A 169 12.60 11.40 20.81
N GLU A 170 13.53 11.75 21.70
CA GLU A 170 14.57 12.75 21.43
C GLU A 170 15.56 12.28 20.34
N VAL A 171 15.87 10.98 20.30
CA VAL A 171 16.70 10.39 19.23
C VAL A 171 15.93 10.39 17.90
N LEU A 172 14.66 9.99 17.94
CA LEU A 172 13.79 9.98 16.78
C LEU A 172 13.60 11.40 16.19
N LYS A 173 13.57 12.42 17.05
CA LYS A 173 13.54 13.83 16.63
C LYS A 173 14.81 14.25 15.89
N LYS A 174 15.99 13.79 16.33
CA LYS A 174 17.24 14.02 15.58
C LYS A 174 17.23 13.35 14.21
N VAL A 175 16.63 12.16 14.10
CA VAL A 175 16.42 11.48 12.81
C VAL A 175 15.50 12.30 11.91
N PHE A 176 14.35 12.74 12.43
CA PHE A 176 13.39 13.60 11.72
C PHE A 176 14.03 14.91 11.21
N ASP A 177 14.88 15.53 12.01
CA ASP A 177 15.59 16.76 11.65
C ASP A 177 16.80 16.52 10.72
N GLY A 178 17.25 15.27 10.55
CA GLY A 178 18.43 14.91 9.77
C GLY A 178 19.76 15.25 10.45
N ASN A 179 19.77 15.36 11.78
CA ASN A 179 20.91 15.78 12.60
C ASN A 179 21.56 14.61 13.34
N ILE A 180 21.66 13.45 12.68
CA ILE A 180 22.27 12.24 13.27
C ILE A 180 23.08 11.47 12.23
N ASN A 181 24.27 11.04 12.62
CA ASN A 181 25.13 10.22 11.76
C ASN A 181 25.06 8.72 12.11
N ASN A 182 25.53 7.88 11.19
CA ASN A 182 25.46 6.42 11.32
C ASN A 182 26.14 5.87 12.61
N ASN A 183 27.26 6.46 13.01
CA ASN A 183 28.01 6.00 14.19
C ASN A 183 27.31 6.39 15.50
N GLU A 184 26.68 7.56 15.53
CA GLU A 184 25.87 8.03 16.65
C GLU A 184 24.65 7.14 16.89
N ILE A 185 23.95 6.71 15.83
CA ILE A 185 22.76 5.84 15.94
C ILE A 185 23.08 4.60 16.79
N LYS A 186 24.12 3.85 16.42
CA LYS A 186 24.51 2.64 17.13
C LYS A 186 24.92 2.95 18.58
N THR A 187 25.65 4.03 18.78
CA THR A 187 26.18 4.40 20.11
C THR A 187 25.07 4.79 21.07
N ILE A 188 24.06 5.53 20.60
CA ILE A 188 22.96 6.04 21.44
C ILE A 188 22.01 4.89 21.81
N VAL A 189 21.62 4.06 20.83
CA VAL A 189 20.67 2.97 21.06
C VAL A 189 21.25 1.94 22.04
N SER A 190 22.49 1.46 21.82
CA SER A 190 23.10 0.45 22.69
C SER A 190 23.47 0.94 24.09
N LYS A 191 23.59 2.26 24.31
CA LYS A 191 23.86 2.81 25.65
C LYS A 191 22.60 2.90 26.51
N ASN A 192 21.47 3.24 25.91
CA ASN A 192 20.25 3.59 26.63
C ASN A 192 19.20 2.46 26.66
N ARG A 193 19.38 1.38 25.89
CA ARG A 193 18.54 0.16 25.90
C ARG A 193 17.03 0.46 25.80
N PHE A 194 16.61 0.95 24.64
CA PHE A 194 15.21 1.33 24.38
C PHE A 194 14.26 0.14 24.11
N THR A 195 14.77 -1.09 24.09
CA THR A 195 14.01 -2.31 23.74
C THR A 195 14.09 -3.36 24.85
N ILE A 196 13.13 -4.30 24.85
CA ILE A 196 13.03 -5.35 25.87
C ILE A 196 14.17 -6.38 25.74
N ASP A 197 14.64 -6.62 24.51
CA ASP A 197 15.65 -7.64 24.18
C ASP A 197 16.69 -7.14 23.16
N GLU A 198 17.79 -7.87 23.02
CA GLU A 198 18.91 -7.54 22.13
C GLU A 198 18.59 -7.74 20.63
N GLU A 199 17.64 -8.61 20.29
CA GLU A 199 17.21 -8.83 18.90
C GLU A 199 16.44 -7.59 18.41
N SER A 200 15.48 -7.13 19.20
CA SER A 200 14.75 -5.87 19.00
C SER A 200 15.69 -4.66 18.90
N GLU A 201 16.76 -4.61 19.72
CA GLU A 201 17.76 -3.52 19.67
C GLU A 201 18.47 -3.50 18.31
N SER A 202 18.93 -4.66 17.83
CA SER A 202 19.59 -4.78 16.53
C SER A 202 18.66 -4.37 15.38
N ILE A 203 17.39 -4.79 15.43
CA ILE A 203 16.37 -4.43 14.44
C ILE A 203 16.14 -2.92 14.42
N LEU A 204 15.98 -2.29 15.59
CA LEU A 204 15.77 -0.85 15.73
C LEU A 204 16.91 -0.03 15.10
N ILE A 205 18.16 -0.42 15.33
CA ILE A 205 19.33 0.25 14.75
C ILE A 205 19.29 0.21 13.21
N GLU A 206 18.92 -0.94 12.63
CA GLU A 206 18.83 -1.09 11.18
C GLU A 206 17.65 -0.28 10.59
N PHE A 207 16.52 -0.16 11.31
CA PHE A 207 15.43 0.77 10.93
C PHE A 207 15.90 2.23 10.88
N LEU A 208 16.52 2.73 11.96
CA LEU A 208 16.98 4.12 12.03
C LEU A 208 18.03 4.43 10.95
N ARG A 209 18.92 3.47 10.65
CA ARG A 209 19.89 3.58 9.57
C ARG A 209 19.21 3.70 8.21
N LEU A 210 18.22 2.85 7.95
CA LEU A 210 17.48 2.86 6.70
C LEU A 210 16.75 4.20 6.52
N LEU A 211 16.09 4.72 7.55
CA LEU A 211 15.43 6.03 7.53
C LEU A 211 16.40 7.20 7.36
N CYS A 212 17.65 7.06 7.79
CA CYS A 212 18.71 8.03 7.50
C CYS A 212 19.36 7.82 6.11
N ASN A 213 18.79 6.96 5.27
CA ASN A 213 19.26 6.59 3.93
C ASN A 213 20.64 5.90 3.90
N TYR A 214 21.04 5.24 5.00
CA TYR A 214 22.22 4.37 5.03
C TYR A 214 21.90 2.97 4.48
N LYS A 215 22.93 2.27 3.99
CA LYS A 215 22.78 0.91 3.48
C LYS A 215 22.61 -0.10 4.61
N VAL A 216 21.60 -0.95 4.49
CA VAL A 216 21.17 -1.94 5.48
C VAL A 216 20.93 -3.29 4.80
N LYS A 217 21.24 -4.40 5.48
CA LYS A 217 20.82 -5.74 5.05
C LYS A 217 19.45 -6.05 5.64
N LEU A 218 18.43 -6.16 4.78
CA LEU A 218 17.03 -6.26 5.21
C LEU A 218 16.70 -7.55 5.97
N GLN A 219 17.45 -8.63 5.73
CA GLN A 219 17.32 -9.89 6.48
C GLN A 219 17.57 -9.71 7.98
N LYS A 220 18.30 -8.65 8.39
CA LYS A 220 18.50 -8.33 9.80
C LYS A 220 17.29 -7.69 10.47
N ILE A 221 16.37 -7.11 9.69
CA ILE A 221 15.10 -6.58 10.20
C ILE A 221 14.10 -7.74 10.29
N SER A 222 14.05 -8.59 9.27
CA SER A 222 13.26 -9.81 9.30
C SER A 222 13.76 -10.78 8.24
N GLU A 223 13.84 -12.07 8.57
CA GLU A 223 14.14 -13.13 7.59
C GLU A 223 13.13 -13.18 6.44
N LYS A 224 11.92 -12.65 6.65
CA LYS A 224 10.88 -12.55 5.60
C LYS A 224 11.20 -11.48 4.54
N LEU A 225 12.14 -10.58 4.81
CA LEU A 225 12.56 -9.50 3.90
C LEU A 225 13.82 -9.90 3.11
N ASP A 226 13.74 -11.02 2.39
CA ASP A 226 14.86 -11.57 1.58
C ASP A 226 14.80 -11.13 0.10
N ASP A 227 14.05 -10.07 -0.20
CA ASP A 227 13.88 -9.55 -1.56
C ASP A 227 15.20 -9.02 -2.16
N PHE A 228 16.24 -8.81 -1.33
CA PHE A 228 17.51 -8.22 -1.73
C PHE A 228 18.72 -9.00 -1.20
N SER A 229 19.55 -9.51 -2.12
CA SER A 229 20.79 -10.22 -1.78
C SER A 229 21.92 -9.32 -1.25
N SER A 230 21.80 -7.99 -1.42
CA SER A 230 22.81 -7.01 -1.03
C SER A 230 22.22 -5.91 -0.15
N SER A 231 23.10 -5.13 0.50
CA SER A 231 22.65 -4.03 1.36
C SER A 231 22.04 -2.89 0.54
N VAL A 232 20.86 -2.42 0.94
CA VAL A 232 20.06 -1.39 0.25
C VAL A 232 19.79 -0.19 1.16
N ASN A 233 19.53 0.97 0.56
CA ASN A 233 18.99 2.14 1.25
C ASN A 233 17.64 2.57 0.65
N VAL A 234 17.01 3.62 1.20
CA VAL A 234 15.68 4.07 0.74
C VAL A 234 15.71 4.52 -0.72
N GLU A 235 16.79 5.15 -1.18
CA GLU A 235 16.92 5.52 -2.60
C GLU A 235 17.02 4.29 -3.52
N ASP A 236 17.63 3.20 -3.08
CA ASP A 236 17.64 1.93 -3.82
C ASP A 236 16.25 1.28 -3.83
N LEU A 237 15.47 1.41 -2.74
CA LEU A 237 14.07 0.96 -2.68
C LEU A 237 13.20 1.73 -3.68
N LYS A 238 13.32 3.06 -3.75
CA LYS A 238 12.57 3.92 -4.68
C LYS A 238 12.76 3.57 -6.17
N LYS A 239 13.80 2.82 -6.52
CA LYS A 239 14.07 2.39 -7.91
C LYS A 239 13.34 1.11 -8.30
N GLN A 240 12.77 0.40 -7.34
CA GLN A 240 12.08 -0.86 -7.62
C GLN A 240 10.69 -0.60 -8.21
N ASP A 241 10.32 -1.41 -9.21
CA ASP A 241 9.02 -1.31 -9.87
C ASP A 241 7.88 -1.83 -8.99
N GLU A 242 8.16 -2.84 -8.17
CA GLU A 242 7.19 -3.50 -7.28
C GLU A 242 7.85 -3.64 -5.90
N LEU A 243 7.17 -3.13 -4.88
CA LEU A 243 7.60 -3.15 -3.49
C LEU A 243 6.45 -3.71 -2.64
N GLY A 244 6.79 -4.50 -1.63
CA GLY A 244 5.84 -4.85 -0.58
C GLY A 244 5.45 -3.62 0.26
N SER A 245 4.30 -3.70 0.94
CA SER A 245 3.74 -2.60 1.74
C SER A 245 4.73 -2.03 2.77
N PHE A 246 5.53 -2.90 3.39
CA PHE A 246 6.57 -2.50 4.33
C PHE A 246 7.53 -1.45 3.73
N TYR A 247 8.04 -1.69 2.52
CA TYR A 247 8.99 -0.77 1.89
C TYR A 247 8.34 0.55 1.47
N GLU A 248 7.07 0.52 1.07
CA GLU A 248 6.30 1.74 0.77
C GLU A 248 6.16 2.62 2.02
N GLU A 249 5.88 2.03 3.18
CA GLU A 249 5.81 2.75 4.45
C GLU A 249 7.16 3.34 4.88
N VAL A 250 8.27 2.61 4.69
CA VAL A 250 9.62 3.15 4.95
C VAL A 250 9.90 4.37 4.05
N ILE A 251 9.55 4.28 2.76
CA ILE A 251 9.72 5.38 1.79
C ILE A 251 8.87 6.58 2.20
N GLU A 252 7.61 6.36 2.59
CA GLU A 252 6.72 7.42 3.05
C GLU A 252 7.29 8.12 4.29
N LEU A 253 7.78 7.36 5.27
CA LEU A 253 8.36 7.91 6.49
C LEU A 253 9.63 8.72 6.20
N TYR A 254 10.50 8.23 5.33
CA TYR A 254 11.66 8.99 4.85
C TYR A 254 11.23 10.30 4.16
N ASP A 255 10.27 10.24 3.25
CA ASP A 255 9.79 11.40 2.51
C ASP A 255 9.09 12.43 3.42
N LEU A 256 8.41 11.99 4.48
CA LEU A 256 7.86 12.88 5.51
C LEU A 256 8.96 13.77 6.12
N SER A 257 10.07 13.16 6.55
CA SER A 257 11.21 13.91 7.10
C SER A 257 11.84 14.87 6.10
N ASN A 258 11.97 14.46 4.83
CA ASN A 258 12.55 15.28 3.76
C ASN A 258 11.70 16.51 3.48
N VAL A 259 10.39 16.31 3.32
CA VAL A 259 9.45 17.39 3.05
C VAL A 259 9.36 18.32 4.25
N ALA A 260 9.31 17.80 5.48
CA ALA A 260 9.30 18.62 6.70
C ALA A 260 10.50 19.57 6.76
N ARG A 261 11.71 19.09 6.46
CA ARG A 261 12.94 19.89 6.44
C ARG A 261 12.91 20.99 5.38
N ILE A 262 12.36 20.69 4.20
CA ILE A 262 12.21 21.68 3.12
C ILE A 262 11.21 22.78 3.53
N LEU A 263 10.10 22.39 4.15
CA LEU A 263 9.07 23.33 4.60
C LEU A 263 9.51 24.25 5.74
N LYS A 264 10.65 23.98 6.41
CA LYS A 264 11.24 24.91 7.38
C LYS A 264 11.79 26.18 6.71
N ASN A 265 12.30 26.05 5.48
CA ASN A 265 12.97 27.14 4.77
C ASN A 265 12.12 27.75 3.65
N TYR A 266 11.14 26.99 3.14
CA TYR A 266 10.35 27.36 1.97
C TYR A 266 8.86 27.19 2.23
N ASN A 267 8.08 28.23 1.94
CA ASN A 267 6.62 28.18 2.02
C ASN A 267 6.01 27.54 0.77
N TYR A 268 6.67 27.73 -0.38
CA TYR A 268 6.21 27.29 -1.70
C TYR A 268 7.34 26.63 -2.51
N LEU A 269 6.99 25.64 -3.33
CA LEU A 269 7.98 24.87 -4.11
C LEU A 269 8.68 25.73 -5.17
N CYS A 270 8.01 26.76 -5.69
CA CYS A 270 8.65 27.70 -6.60
C CYS A 270 9.82 28.46 -5.96
N GLU A 271 9.82 28.70 -4.64
CA GLU A 271 10.92 29.38 -3.94
C GLU A 271 12.17 28.51 -3.94
N LEU A 272 12.02 27.25 -3.52
CA LEU A 272 13.08 26.24 -3.60
C LEU A 272 13.62 26.10 -5.04
N ALA A 273 12.72 26.08 -6.03
CA ALA A 273 13.13 25.95 -7.44
C ALA A 273 13.90 27.18 -7.94
N VAL A 274 13.54 28.39 -7.49
CA VAL A 274 14.24 29.63 -7.84
C VAL A 274 15.61 29.68 -7.17
N ASP A 275 15.70 29.36 -5.89
CA ASP A 275 16.98 29.38 -5.16
C ASP A 275 18.00 28.41 -5.77
N ASN A 276 17.59 27.16 -6.03
CA ASN A 276 18.45 26.18 -6.72
C ASN A 276 18.92 26.67 -8.09
N MET A 277 18.05 27.39 -8.81
CA MET A 277 18.34 27.92 -10.14
C MET A 277 19.33 29.08 -10.09
N ASP A 278 19.17 29.96 -9.12
CA ASP A 278 20.03 31.12 -8.96
C ASP A 278 21.40 30.74 -8.39
N GLU A 279 21.47 29.74 -7.49
CA GLU A 279 22.74 29.12 -7.09
C GLU A 279 23.48 28.49 -8.28
N TYR A 280 22.77 27.75 -9.13
CA TYR A 280 23.36 27.17 -10.33
C TYR A 280 23.85 28.23 -11.32
N ARG A 281 23.16 29.37 -11.43
CA ARG A 281 23.63 30.50 -12.25
C ARG A 281 24.85 31.18 -11.64
N LYS A 282 24.90 31.34 -10.32
CA LYS A 282 26.06 31.90 -9.62
C LYS A 282 27.30 31.02 -9.83
N SER A 283 27.17 29.71 -9.68
CA SER A 283 28.30 28.80 -9.91
C SER A 283 28.81 28.83 -11.35
N GLN A 284 27.93 29.05 -12.34
CA GLN A 284 28.32 29.28 -13.73
C GLN A 284 29.11 30.59 -13.93
N GLN A 285 28.86 31.61 -13.11
CA GLN A 285 29.55 32.90 -13.16
C GLN A 285 30.86 32.91 -12.37
N GLU A 286 30.97 32.08 -11.32
CA GLU A 286 32.13 32.00 -10.42
C GLU A 286 33.32 31.18 -10.98
N GLY A 287 33.11 30.42 -12.06
CA GLY A 287 34.17 29.71 -12.79
C GLY A 287 33.93 28.21 -12.96
N GLU A 288 34.83 27.53 -13.68
CA GLU A 288 34.69 26.10 -14.04
C GLU A 288 34.73 25.18 -12.81
N GLU A 289 35.53 25.51 -11.80
CA GLU A 289 35.68 24.72 -10.58
C GLU A 289 34.41 24.76 -9.69
N ALA A 290 33.85 25.95 -9.45
CA ALA A 290 32.58 26.10 -8.72
C ALA A 290 31.41 25.43 -9.47
N TYR A 291 31.42 25.51 -10.80
CA TYR A 291 30.44 24.86 -11.63
C TYR A 291 30.51 23.33 -11.55
N ASP A 292 31.70 22.74 -11.63
CA ASP A 292 31.87 21.29 -11.57
C ASP A 292 31.53 20.73 -10.18
N VAL A 293 31.87 21.44 -9.09
CA VAL A 293 31.43 21.09 -7.73
C VAL A 293 29.91 21.10 -7.61
N MET A 294 29.25 22.13 -8.13
CA MET A 294 27.78 22.20 -8.12
C MET A 294 27.15 21.11 -8.99
N LYS A 295 27.74 20.83 -10.15
CA LYS A 295 27.29 19.77 -11.07
C LYS A 295 27.44 18.39 -10.45
N GLU A 296 28.53 18.10 -9.74
CA GLU A 296 28.71 16.85 -8.99
C GLU A 296 27.78 16.77 -7.75
N SER A 297 27.50 17.88 -7.07
CA SER A 297 26.50 17.96 -6.00
C SER A 297 25.08 17.68 -6.53
N ILE A 298 24.72 18.25 -7.69
CA ILE A 298 23.44 17.99 -8.35
C ILE A 298 23.40 16.54 -8.86
N LYS A 299 24.47 16.02 -9.48
CA LYS A 299 24.53 14.63 -9.95
C LYS A 299 24.47 13.63 -8.80
N SER A 300 25.12 13.88 -7.67
CA SER A 300 25.04 12.99 -6.50
C SER A 300 23.65 13.01 -5.86
N LYS A 301 22.94 14.17 -5.89
CA LYS A 301 21.52 14.29 -5.52
C LYS A 301 20.54 13.75 -6.58
N ALA A 302 20.94 13.70 -7.86
CA ALA A 302 20.10 13.31 -9.00
C ALA A 302 20.56 12.01 -9.69
N ALA A 303 21.46 11.26 -9.08
CA ALA A 303 21.89 9.96 -9.56
C ALA A 303 20.75 8.96 -9.34
N ASN A 304 19.74 9.02 -10.23
CA ASN A 304 19.07 7.92 -10.89
C ASN A 304 17.73 8.39 -11.51
N ASN A 305 17.80 9.19 -12.58
CA ASN A 305 16.81 9.18 -13.66
C ASN A 305 17.47 9.63 -14.97
N ALA A 306 17.31 8.82 -16.02
CA ALA A 306 18.15 8.79 -17.21
C ALA A 306 18.25 10.08 -18.05
N SER A 307 19.49 10.34 -18.50
CA SER A 307 19.98 10.97 -19.75
C SER A 307 19.27 12.20 -20.36
N HIS A 308 20.11 13.20 -20.70
CA HIS A 308 19.88 14.47 -21.41
C HIS A 308 19.56 15.70 -20.54
N SER A 309 20.65 16.27 -20.02
CA SER A 309 20.77 17.64 -19.52
C SER A 309 20.45 18.69 -20.61
N ARG A 310 19.23 19.23 -20.55
CA ARG A 310 19.01 20.68 -20.65
C ARG A 310 18.36 21.10 -19.35
N SER A 311 19.01 22.04 -18.67
CA SER A 311 18.66 22.56 -17.34
C SER A 311 17.14 22.68 -17.16
N VAL A 312 16.63 22.00 -16.13
CA VAL A 312 15.25 22.07 -15.63
C VAL A 312 14.17 21.38 -16.47
N LYS A 313 14.35 20.10 -16.86
CA LYS A 313 13.19 19.26 -17.22
C LYS A 313 12.66 18.35 -16.11
N ASN A 314 13.37 18.19 -15.00
CA ASN A 314 12.88 17.55 -13.79
C ASN A 314 13.69 18.08 -12.60
N LEU A 315 13.26 19.18 -11.93
CA LEU A 315 13.36 19.12 -10.46
C LEU A 315 12.54 17.87 -10.15
N ALA A 316 13.19 16.80 -9.66
CA ALA A 316 12.58 15.49 -9.54
C ALA A 316 11.13 15.67 -9.02
N ASN A 317 10.14 15.16 -9.77
CA ASN A 317 8.71 15.33 -9.45
C ASN A 317 8.35 14.46 -8.23
N SER A 318 9.06 14.71 -7.13
CA SER A 318 9.19 13.94 -5.90
C SER A 318 8.58 14.68 -4.72
N PHE A 319 7.77 15.71 -4.99
CA PHE A 319 7.04 16.44 -3.96
C PHE A 319 5.57 16.01 -3.93
N PRO A 320 4.94 16.00 -2.74
CA PRO A 320 3.52 15.73 -2.62
C PRO A 320 2.68 16.72 -3.42
N ASN A 321 1.61 16.22 -4.04
CA ASN A 321 0.66 17.01 -4.81
C ASN A 321 0.06 18.16 -3.99
N GLY A 322 -0.18 17.95 -2.68
CA GLY A 322 -0.73 18.96 -1.79
C GLY A 322 0.08 20.26 -1.74
N LEU A 323 1.41 20.21 -1.91
CA LEU A 323 2.25 21.41 -1.98
C LEU A 323 2.03 22.22 -3.25
N TYR A 324 1.82 21.54 -4.39
CA TYR A 324 1.48 22.20 -5.65
C TYR A 324 0.07 22.80 -5.61
N VAL A 325 -0.87 22.13 -4.96
CA VAL A 325 -2.24 22.63 -4.76
C VAL A 325 -2.21 23.87 -3.87
N LYS A 326 -1.46 23.83 -2.75
CA LYS A 326 -1.24 25.00 -1.87
C LYS A 326 -0.71 26.19 -2.65
N GLU A 327 0.36 26.00 -3.41
CA GLU A 327 0.96 27.08 -4.22
C GLU A 327 0.00 27.63 -5.29
N ALA A 328 -0.67 26.75 -6.03
CA ALA A 328 -1.63 27.17 -7.06
C ALA A 328 -2.82 27.94 -6.47
N SER A 329 -3.34 27.47 -5.33
CA SER A 329 -4.39 28.15 -4.58
C SER A 329 -3.93 29.54 -4.18
N GLU A 330 -2.73 29.68 -3.61
CA GLU A 330 -2.23 30.99 -3.19
C GLU A 330 -2.01 31.95 -4.36
N ILE A 331 -1.44 31.47 -5.48
CA ILE A 331 -1.30 32.27 -6.71
C ILE A 331 -2.68 32.79 -7.14
N LEU A 332 -3.69 31.91 -7.20
CA LEU A 332 -5.05 32.29 -7.60
C LEU A 332 -5.68 33.29 -6.64
N ARG A 333 -5.52 33.09 -5.32
CA ARG A 333 -5.99 34.01 -4.27
C ARG A 333 -5.34 35.39 -4.41
N LYS A 334 -4.03 35.44 -4.66
CA LYS A 334 -3.35 36.72 -4.88
C LYS A 334 -3.85 37.41 -6.13
N GLN A 335 -4.07 36.66 -7.22
CA GLN A 335 -4.54 37.24 -8.48
C GLN A 335 -6.02 37.68 -8.43
N GLN A 336 -6.83 37.08 -7.54
CA GLN A 336 -8.22 37.49 -7.31
C GLN A 336 -8.34 38.96 -6.87
N GLU A 337 -7.34 39.50 -6.18
CA GLU A 337 -7.29 40.93 -5.82
C GLU A 337 -7.26 41.86 -7.05
N TYR A 338 -6.78 41.37 -8.20
CA TYR A 338 -6.59 42.16 -9.42
C TYR A 338 -7.57 41.86 -10.54
N TYR A 339 -8.23 40.69 -10.51
CA TYR A 339 -9.09 40.19 -11.57
C TYR A 339 -10.42 39.67 -11.00
N PRO A 340 -11.52 40.42 -11.12
CA PRO A 340 -12.83 40.02 -10.61
C PRO A 340 -13.37 38.70 -11.19
N GLU A 341 -12.92 38.31 -12.37
CA GLU A 341 -13.30 37.05 -13.03
C GLU A 341 -12.75 35.81 -12.29
N ILE A 342 -11.73 35.98 -11.45
CA ILE A 342 -11.18 34.94 -10.57
C ILE A 342 -12.10 34.80 -9.34
N THR A 343 -13.23 34.13 -9.55
CA THR A 343 -14.20 33.82 -8.50
C THR A 343 -13.75 32.64 -7.62
N GLU A 344 -14.34 32.49 -6.43
CA GLU A 344 -14.13 31.30 -5.57
C GLU A 344 -14.31 30.00 -6.35
N ARG A 345 -15.36 29.94 -7.16
CA ARG A 345 -15.68 28.77 -7.97
C ARG A 345 -14.60 28.47 -9.01
N PHE A 346 -14.00 29.50 -9.61
CA PHE A 346 -12.87 29.31 -10.53
C PHE A 346 -11.64 28.75 -9.80
N ILE A 347 -11.37 29.22 -8.58
CA ILE A 347 -10.28 28.71 -7.73
C ILE A 347 -10.51 27.23 -7.39
N GLU A 348 -11.72 26.86 -6.97
CA GLU A 348 -12.11 25.47 -6.70
C GLU A 348 -11.90 24.57 -7.93
N VAL A 349 -12.37 25.00 -9.11
CA VAL A 349 -12.19 24.23 -10.35
C VAL A 349 -10.71 24.05 -10.66
N CYS A 350 -9.91 25.12 -10.64
CA CYS A 350 -8.49 25.05 -10.97
C CYS A 350 -7.70 24.16 -10.00
N THR A 351 -7.95 24.32 -8.69
CA THR A 351 -7.33 23.49 -7.65
C THR A 351 -7.74 22.02 -7.80
N SER A 352 -9.03 21.74 -8.08
CA SER A 352 -9.52 20.38 -8.31
C SER A 352 -8.87 19.72 -9.53
N ILE A 353 -8.59 20.47 -10.61
CA ILE A 353 -7.89 19.97 -11.80
C ILE A 353 -6.46 19.55 -11.44
N ILE A 354 -5.80 20.33 -10.58
CA ILE A 354 -4.43 20.03 -10.12
C ILE A 354 -4.44 18.82 -9.19
N SER A 355 -5.37 18.75 -8.22
CA SER A 355 -5.48 17.64 -7.27
C SER A 355 -6.07 16.36 -7.86
N ALA A 356 -6.75 16.44 -9.01
CA ALA A 356 -7.56 15.35 -9.58
C ALA A 356 -6.86 13.98 -9.63
N ARG A 357 -7.27 13.04 -8.79
CA ARG A 357 -6.87 11.63 -8.88
C ARG A 357 -8.11 10.80 -9.15
N ILE A 358 -8.04 9.95 -10.18
CA ILE A 358 -9.09 8.96 -10.41
C ILE A 358 -8.81 7.83 -9.42
N PRO A 359 -9.75 7.52 -8.49
CA PRO A 359 -9.52 6.44 -7.53
C PRO A 359 -9.32 5.11 -8.25
N TYR A 360 -8.43 4.26 -7.74
CA TYR A 360 -8.15 2.97 -8.39
C TYR A 360 -9.40 2.08 -8.38
N TYR A 361 -10.22 2.11 -7.35
CA TYR A 361 -11.50 1.38 -7.30
C TYR A 361 -12.56 1.88 -8.29
N ILE A 362 -12.33 3.02 -8.97
CA ILE A 362 -13.09 3.46 -10.15
C ILE A 362 -12.42 2.99 -11.45
N GLY A 363 -11.09 3.01 -11.48
CA GLY A 363 -10.32 2.37 -12.55
C GLY A 363 -10.29 3.16 -13.88
N PRO A 364 -10.12 2.48 -15.02
CA PRO A 364 -10.13 3.12 -16.33
C PRO A 364 -11.50 3.75 -16.65
N LEU A 365 -11.51 5.00 -17.10
CA LEU A 365 -12.73 5.77 -17.41
C LEU A 365 -13.38 5.44 -18.77
N ASP A 366 -12.88 4.42 -19.45
CA ASP A 366 -13.38 3.95 -20.73
C ASP A 366 -14.08 2.61 -20.49
N GLU A 367 -15.41 2.64 -20.49
CA GLU A 367 -16.27 1.49 -20.15
C GLU A 367 -16.09 0.32 -21.12
N ASN A 368 -15.63 0.58 -22.35
CA ASN A 368 -15.38 -0.44 -23.36
C ASN A 368 -14.01 -1.12 -23.19
N ALA A 369 -13.17 -0.66 -22.26
CA ALA A 369 -11.89 -1.29 -22.03
C ALA A 369 -12.07 -2.64 -21.32
N LYS A 370 -11.39 -3.68 -21.81
CA LYS A 370 -11.43 -5.07 -21.27
C LYS A 370 -11.30 -5.17 -19.73
N ASN A 371 -10.54 -4.26 -19.12
CA ASN A 371 -10.25 -4.25 -17.69
C ASN A 371 -10.85 -3.00 -17.00
N ALA A 372 -12.00 -2.52 -17.46
CA ALA A 372 -12.75 -1.45 -16.82
C ALA A 372 -13.84 -2.02 -15.91
N TRP A 373 -14.01 -1.39 -14.75
CA TRP A 373 -15.11 -1.65 -13.82
C TRP A 373 -15.93 -0.40 -13.52
N VAL A 374 -15.55 0.75 -14.10
CA VAL A 374 -16.32 1.99 -13.97
C VAL A 374 -17.71 1.81 -14.57
N VAL A 375 -18.70 2.43 -13.93
CA VAL A 375 -20.06 2.58 -14.46
C VAL A 375 -20.35 4.06 -14.54
N LYS A 376 -20.43 4.59 -15.76
CA LYS A 376 -20.60 6.02 -16.01
C LYS A 376 -22.04 6.33 -16.36
N ASN A 377 -22.54 7.39 -15.75
CA ASN A 377 -23.80 8.00 -16.13
C ASN A 377 -23.55 9.14 -17.14
N GLN A 378 -22.43 9.86 -17.00
CA GLN A 378 -22.11 11.06 -17.77
C GLN A 378 -20.60 11.25 -17.99
N ASN A 379 -20.22 12.20 -18.83
CA ASN A 379 -18.83 12.60 -19.05
C ASN A 379 -18.36 13.64 -18.03
N PHE A 380 -17.08 13.59 -17.67
CA PHE A 380 -16.46 14.58 -16.79
C PHE A 380 -16.18 15.87 -17.56
N LYS A 381 -16.60 17.00 -17.00
CA LYS A 381 -16.24 18.33 -17.53
C LYS A 381 -14.82 18.69 -17.09
N TYR A 382 -14.66 18.99 -15.80
CA TYR A 382 -13.37 19.25 -15.17
C TYR A 382 -12.86 17.99 -14.44
N SER A 383 -12.37 18.12 -13.22
CA SER A 383 -11.86 16.97 -12.46
C SER A 383 -12.96 15.96 -12.10
N TYR A 384 -12.55 14.74 -11.77
CA TYR A 384 -13.43 13.73 -11.17
C TYR A 384 -14.12 14.30 -9.93
N GLU A 385 -13.33 14.85 -9.00
CA GLU A 385 -13.82 15.40 -7.74
C GLU A 385 -14.85 16.51 -7.96
N ASP A 386 -14.57 17.43 -8.87
CA ASP A 386 -15.46 18.54 -9.18
C ASP A 386 -16.78 18.06 -9.79
N THR A 387 -16.70 17.19 -10.80
CA THR A 387 -17.89 16.64 -11.46
C THR A 387 -18.77 15.89 -10.46
N MET A 388 -18.16 15.12 -9.55
CA MET A 388 -18.89 14.35 -8.54
C MET A 388 -19.54 15.22 -7.46
N LYS A 389 -19.06 16.45 -7.23
CA LYS A 389 -19.67 17.42 -6.30
C LYS A 389 -20.86 18.17 -6.90
N GLN A 390 -20.88 18.38 -8.22
CA GLN A 390 -21.84 19.29 -8.87
C GLN A 390 -23.15 18.65 -9.34
N SER A 391 -23.18 17.34 -9.58
CA SER A 391 -24.31 16.72 -10.27
C SER A 391 -25.31 16.08 -9.31
N ASN A 392 -26.60 16.43 -9.43
CA ASN A 392 -27.70 15.70 -8.77
C ASN A 392 -27.69 14.21 -9.16
N ASP A 393 -27.32 13.91 -10.41
CA ASP A 393 -26.98 12.56 -10.88
C ASP A 393 -25.46 12.43 -11.03
N LYS A 394 -24.82 11.80 -10.03
CA LYS A 394 -23.37 11.53 -10.04
C LYS A 394 -22.91 11.00 -11.40
N ALA A 395 -21.89 11.62 -12.00
CA ALA A 395 -21.36 11.21 -13.31
C ALA A 395 -20.84 9.76 -13.34
N VAL A 396 -20.49 9.20 -12.17
CA VAL A 396 -20.13 7.80 -11.97
C VAL A 396 -21.01 7.19 -10.90
N ASN A 397 -21.52 5.99 -11.16
CA ASN A 397 -22.11 5.15 -10.13
C ASN A 397 -20.98 4.49 -9.32
N GLU A 398 -20.53 5.20 -8.27
CA GLU A 398 -19.43 4.74 -7.41
C GLU A 398 -19.75 3.41 -6.74
N ALA A 399 -20.98 3.23 -6.26
CA ALA A 399 -21.39 2.01 -5.56
C ALA A 399 -21.28 0.77 -6.46
N GLU A 400 -21.78 0.86 -7.69
CA GLU A 400 -21.68 -0.25 -8.65
C GLU A 400 -20.24 -0.46 -9.14
N SER A 401 -19.49 0.64 -9.37
CA SER A 401 -18.09 0.56 -9.77
C SER A 401 -17.23 -0.13 -8.71
N ILE A 402 -17.41 0.24 -7.43
CA ILE A 402 -16.75 -0.39 -6.29
C ILE A 402 -17.16 -1.86 -6.20
N LYS A 403 -18.44 -2.20 -6.35
CA LYS A 403 -18.89 -3.60 -6.33
C LYS A 403 -18.19 -4.42 -7.41
N LYS A 404 -18.16 -3.93 -8.66
CA LYS A 404 -17.46 -4.60 -9.77
C LYS A 404 -15.96 -4.72 -9.50
N TRP A 405 -15.34 -3.67 -8.97
CA TRP A 405 -13.93 -3.69 -8.58
C TRP A 405 -13.65 -4.74 -7.51
N LYS A 406 -14.39 -4.75 -6.39
CA LYS A 406 -14.22 -5.74 -5.31
C LYS A 406 -14.28 -7.17 -5.83
N LEU A 407 -15.34 -7.50 -6.59
CA LEU A 407 -15.53 -8.85 -7.13
C LEU A 407 -14.43 -9.28 -8.10
N ASN A 408 -13.72 -8.33 -8.73
CA ASN A 408 -12.57 -8.60 -9.59
C ASN A 408 -11.25 -8.72 -8.81
N MET A 409 -11.17 -8.15 -7.60
CA MET A 409 -9.95 -8.15 -6.78
C MET A 409 -9.86 -9.32 -5.80
N ILE A 410 -10.99 -9.89 -5.38
CA ILE A 410 -11.02 -10.99 -4.43
C ILE A 410 -10.65 -12.32 -5.13
N SER A 411 -9.68 -13.05 -4.56
CA SER A 411 -9.29 -14.38 -5.03
C SER A 411 -10.43 -15.39 -4.92
N ARG A 412 -10.31 -16.53 -5.62
CA ARG A 412 -11.26 -17.65 -5.52
C ARG A 412 -10.79 -18.68 -4.50
N CYS A 413 -11.73 -19.39 -3.89
CA CYS A 413 -11.41 -20.52 -3.03
C CYS A 413 -10.86 -21.69 -3.86
N THR A 414 -9.83 -22.35 -3.34
CA THR A 414 -9.15 -23.50 -3.95
C THR A 414 -10.04 -24.74 -4.09
N TYR A 415 -11.06 -24.85 -3.25
CA TYR A 415 -11.94 -26.01 -3.17
C TYR A 415 -13.37 -25.72 -3.66
N LEU A 416 -13.84 -24.47 -3.51
CA LEU A 416 -15.13 -23.99 -4.02
C LEU A 416 -14.89 -22.85 -5.02
N HIS A 417 -14.63 -23.19 -6.28
CA HIS A 417 -14.12 -22.23 -7.28
C HIS A 417 -15.09 -21.09 -7.62
N ASP A 418 -16.39 -21.26 -7.40
CA ASP A 418 -17.40 -20.22 -7.58
C ASP A 418 -17.49 -19.24 -6.39
N LYS A 419 -16.86 -19.59 -5.25
CA LYS A 419 -16.85 -18.78 -4.03
C LYS A 419 -15.63 -17.89 -3.93
N TYR A 420 -15.78 -16.81 -3.18
CA TYR A 420 -14.73 -15.83 -2.94
C TYR A 420 -13.91 -16.22 -1.71
N ALA A 421 -12.59 -16.14 -1.83
CA ALA A 421 -11.71 -16.39 -0.71
C ALA A 421 -11.81 -15.29 0.36
N LEU A 422 -11.54 -15.67 1.61
CA LEU A 422 -11.45 -14.73 2.72
C LEU A 422 -10.17 -13.89 2.64
N PRO A 423 -10.22 -12.59 2.97
CA PRO A 423 -9.04 -11.73 3.00
C PRO A 423 -8.07 -12.19 4.10
N LYS A 424 -6.78 -11.90 3.93
CA LYS A 424 -5.84 -11.96 5.07
C LYS A 424 -6.36 -11.07 6.20
N GLY A 425 -6.14 -11.45 7.46
CA GLY A 425 -6.77 -10.80 8.60
C GLY A 425 -8.21 -11.22 8.90
N SER A 426 -8.85 -12.02 8.04
CA SER A 426 -10.18 -12.58 8.32
C SER A 426 -10.16 -13.33 9.66
N PHE A 427 -11.09 -12.96 10.54
CA PHE A 427 -11.23 -13.58 11.85
C PHE A 427 -11.53 -15.07 11.69
N ILE A 428 -12.47 -15.43 10.80
CA ILE A 428 -12.84 -16.82 10.50
C ILE A 428 -11.64 -17.63 9.99
N ALA A 429 -10.92 -17.12 8.98
CA ALA A 429 -9.82 -17.87 8.37
C ALA A 429 -8.61 -18.01 9.31
N GLU A 430 -8.37 -17.01 10.17
CA GLU A 430 -7.31 -17.05 11.16
C GLU A 430 -7.66 -17.97 12.33
N THR A 431 -8.91 -17.98 12.81
CA THR A 431 -9.40 -18.99 13.77
C THR A 431 -9.19 -20.39 13.22
N PHE A 432 -9.59 -20.63 11.96
CA PHE A 432 -9.38 -21.90 11.27
C PHE A 432 -7.89 -22.29 11.22
N SER A 433 -7.01 -21.35 10.86
CA SER A 433 -5.56 -21.62 10.73
C SER A 433 -4.89 -21.91 12.07
N ILE A 434 -5.23 -21.15 13.12
CA ILE A 434 -4.75 -21.37 14.49
C ILE A 434 -5.21 -22.74 14.99
N LEU A 435 -6.49 -23.08 14.80
CA LEU A 435 -7.06 -24.33 15.27
C LEU A 435 -6.50 -25.55 14.52
N ASN A 436 -6.22 -25.41 13.23
CA ASN A 436 -5.51 -26.43 12.47
C ASN A 436 -4.09 -26.66 13.00
N GLU A 437 -3.34 -25.60 13.32
CA GLU A 437 -2.02 -25.71 13.96
C GLU A 437 -2.11 -26.38 15.35
N LEU A 438 -3.10 -25.99 16.17
CA LEU A 438 -3.36 -26.63 17.47
C LEU A 438 -3.57 -28.15 17.35
N ASN A 439 -4.31 -28.60 16.33
CA ASN A 439 -4.60 -30.02 16.14
C ASN A 439 -3.40 -30.81 15.60
N ILE A 440 -2.51 -30.18 14.82
CA ILE A 440 -1.32 -30.84 14.27
C ILE A 440 -0.26 -31.08 15.35
N LEU A 441 -0.09 -30.13 16.27
CA LEU A 441 0.90 -30.20 17.35
C LEU A 441 0.58 -31.32 18.36
N SER A 442 1.56 -31.68 19.18
CA SER A 442 1.48 -32.77 20.16
C SER A 442 1.54 -32.21 21.58
N ALA A 443 0.90 -32.89 22.52
CA ALA A 443 0.84 -32.50 23.92
C ALA A 443 1.14 -33.70 24.82
N GLU A 444 1.76 -33.44 25.97
CA GLU A 444 1.99 -34.45 27.02
C GLU A 444 1.48 -33.93 28.36
N ASP A 445 0.85 -34.80 29.15
CA ASP A 445 0.45 -34.48 30.52
C ASP A 445 1.69 -34.28 31.43
N LYS A 446 1.47 -33.89 32.69
CA LYS A 446 2.57 -33.72 33.67
C LYS A 446 3.37 -34.99 33.96
N ASN A 447 2.81 -36.15 33.63
CA ASN A 447 3.45 -37.46 33.83
C ASN A 447 4.16 -37.95 32.55
N GLY A 448 4.11 -37.19 31.45
CA GLY A 448 4.72 -37.55 30.17
C GLY A 448 3.87 -38.49 29.31
N ASN A 449 2.58 -38.67 29.60
CA ASN A 449 1.67 -39.43 28.73
C ASN A 449 1.10 -38.54 27.63
N ASP A 450 0.79 -39.13 26.47
CA ASP A 450 0.11 -38.43 25.37
C ASP A 450 -1.17 -37.75 25.86
N TYR A 451 -1.30 -36.46 25.59
CA TYR A 451 -2.47 -35.65 25.91
C TYR A 451 -3.17 -35.22 24.61
N TYR A 452 -4.48 -35.43 24.54
CA TYR A 452 -5.28 -35.08 23.37
C TYR A 452 -6.21 -33.91 23.72
N LEU A 453 -5.99 -32.77 23.05
CA LEU A 453 -6.80 -31.57 23.28
C LEU A 453 -8.29 -31.84 23.02
N THR A 454 -9.10 -31.55 24.03
CA THR A 454 -10.56 -31.54 23.95
C THR A 454 -11.09 -30.24 23.35
N ARG A 455 -12.39 -30.20 23.04
CA ARG A 455 -13.09 -28.97 22.66
C ARG A 455 -12.96 -27.88 23.72
N ASP A 456 -13.10 -28.23 24.99
CA ASP A 456 -13.02 -27.27 26.09
C ASP A 456 -11.60 -26.72 26.26
N ASP A 457 -10.57 -27.55 26.06
CA ASP A 457 -9.17 -27.07 26.05
C ASP A 457 -8.93 -26.04 24.95
N LYS A 458 -9.43 -26.33 23.74
CA LYS A 458 -9.31 -25.43 22.59
C LYS A 458 -10.02 -24.10 22.85
N ILE A 459 -11.25 -24.12 23.36
CA ILE A 459 -11.99 -22.91 23.74
C ILE A 459 -11.21 -22.12 24.79
N LYS A 460 -10.74 -22.78 25.86
CA LYS A 460 -9.98 -22.14 26.93
C LYS A 460 -8.71 -21.48 26.43
N VAL A 461 -7.98 -22.13 25.51
CA VAL A 461 -6.78 -21.58 24.86
C VAL A 461 -7.12 -20.32 24.06
N PHE A 462 -8.18 -20.32 23.25
CA PHE A 462 -8.58 -19.11 22.52
C PHE A 462 -8.96 -17.97 23.45
N ASP A 463 -9.82 -18.24 24.43
CA ASP A 463 -10.39 -17.24 25.34
C ASP A 463 -9.35 -16.66 26.30
N SER A 464 -8.34 -17.45 26.66
CA SER A 464 -7.29 -17.04 27.60
C SER A 464 -6.09 -16.43 26.90
N LEU A 465 -5.80 -16.83 25.65
CA LEU A 465 -4.56 -16.46 24.96
C LEU A 465 -4.84 -15.70 23.66
N PHE A 466 -5.35 -16.37 22.62
CA PHE A 466 -5.40 -15.79 21.27
C PHE A 466 -6.32 -14.57 21.16
N LEU A 467 -7.44 -14.53 21.88
CA LEU A 467 -8.34 -13.36 21.88
C LEU A 467 -7.77 -12.15 22.64
N LYS A 468 -6.60 -12.29 23.30
CA LYS A 468 -5.99 -11.26 24.14
C LYS A 468 -4.57 -10.87 23.70
N ASN A 469 -3.81 -11.81 23.15
CA ASN A 469 -2.38 -11.68 22.90
C ASN A 469 -2.06 -11.84 21.42
N LYS A 470 -1.27 -10.92 20.83
CA LYS A 470 -0.81 -11.00 19.43
C LYS A 470 0.13 -12.18 19.18
N ILE A 471 0.93 -12.53 20.20
CA ILE A 471 1.92 -13.60 20.16
C ILE A 471 1.57 -14.59 21.26
N VAL A 472 1.50 -15.88 20.91
CA VAL A 472 1.25 -16.98 21.85
C VAL A 472 2.41 -17.97 21.76
N LYS A 473 3.02 -18.27 22.90
CA LYS A 473 4.09 -19.26 23.04
C LYS A 473 3.50 -20.62 23.40
N PHE A 474 4.25 -21.68 23.12
CA PHE A 474 3.86 -23.03 23.53
C PHE A 474 3.85 -23.19 25.06
N SER A 475 4.74 -22.48 25.76
CA SER A 475 4.72 -22.41 27.23
C SER A 475 3.40 -21.88 27.78
N ASP A 476 2.79 -20.90 27.10
CA ASP A 476 1.55 -20.29 27.54
C ASP A 476 0.39 -21.31 27.49
N ILE A 477 0.42 -22.23 26.52
CA ILE A 477 -0.53 -23.35 26.43
C ILE A 477 -0.32 -24.31 27.60
N CYS A 478 0.92 -24.64 27.93
CA CYS A 478 1.25 -25.49 29.08
C CYS A 478 0.70 -24.89 30.38
N ASP A 479 0.87 -23.59 30.57
CA ASP A 479 0.41 -22.88 31.77
C ASP A 479 -1.14 -22.83 31.83
N VAL A 480 -1.80 -22.57 30.70
CA VAL A 480 -3.28 -22.47 30.64
C VAL A 480 -3.96 -23.83 30.81
N LEU A 481 -3.40 -24.89 30.25
CA LEU A 481 -3.97 -26.24 30.29
C LEU A 481 -3.42 -27.10 31.43
N ASP A 482 -2.41 -26.61 32.15
CA ASP A 482 -1.73 -27.33 33.24
C ASP A 482 -1.08 -28.66 32.77
N ILE A 483 -0.44 -28.64 31.59
CA ILE A 483 0.19 -29.80 30.94
C ILE A 483 1.73 -29.72 30.93
N GLY A 484 2.40 -30.86 30.74
CA GLY A 484 3.86 -30.95 30.80
C GLY A 484 4.57 -30.44 29.54
N TYR A 485 3.96 -30.64 28.36
CA TYR A 485 4.54 -30.23 27.09
C TYR A 485 3.49 -29.92 26.03
N PHE A 486 3.79 -28.94 25.18
CA PHE A 486 3.06 -28.67 23.94
C PHE A 486 4.04 -28.26 22.84
N GLY A 487 3.93 -28.85 21.64
CA GLY A 487 4.78 -28.48 20.51
C GLY A 487 4.98 -29.57 19.44
N PRO A 488 6.02 -29.43 18.59
CA PRO A 488 6.34 -30.40 17.55
C PRO A 488 6.73 -31.77 18.12
N SER A 489 6.24 -32.85 17.51
CA SER A 489 6.46 -34.23 17.98
C SER A 489 7.94 -34.63 18.07
N ASN A 490 8.78 -34.09 17.18
CA ASN A 490 10.21 -34.38 17.14
C ASN A 490 11.03 -33.67 18.24
N LYS A 491 10.41 -32.78 19.05
CA LYS A 491 11.05 -31.94 20.07
C LYS A 491 12.32 -31.22 19.60
N SER A 492 12.54 -31.12 18.28
CA SER A 492 13.82 -30.73 17.68
C SER A 492 13.79 -29.33 17.05
N ASN A 493 12.62 -28.67 17.05
CA ASN A 493 12.48 -27.32 16.53
C ASN A 493 12.58 -26.26 17.64
N LYS A 494 13.43 -25.25 17.38
CA LYS A 494 13.65 -24.05 18.20
C LYS A 494 12.46 -23.07 18.21
N THR A 495 11.37 -23.34 17.50
CA THR A 495 10.19 -22.46 17.51
C THR A 495 9.47 -22.59 18.85
N THR A 496 9.51 -21.53 19.63
CA THR A 496 8.85 -21.43 20.96
C THR A 496 7.46 -20.79 20.88
N LYS A 497 7.00 -20.42 19.67
CA LYS A 497 5.75 -19.70 19.41
C LYS A 497 4.96 -20.30 18.23
N PHE A 498 3.66 -20.03 18.22
CA PHE A 498 2.78 -20.35 17.11
C PHE A 498 3.15 -19.57 15.86
N ASN A 499 2.91 -20.17 14.69
CA ASN A 499 3.10 -19.51 13.41
C ASN A 499 1.87 -18.67 13.02
N ASN A 500 0.67 -19.11 13.42
CA ASN A 500 -0.57 -18.42 13.17
C ASN A 500 -1.01 -17.61 14.41
N SER A 501 -1.53 -16.42 14.16
CA SER A 501 -2.15 -15.56 15.15
C SER A 501 -3.17 -14.65 14.47
N TYR A 502 -3.92 -13.88 15.26
CA TYR A 502 -4.80 -12.86 14.72
C TYR A 502 -3.99 -11.64 14.27
N SER A 503 -3.97 -11.37 12.96
CA SER A 503 -3.11 -10.33 12.42
C SER A 503 -3.67 -8.92 12.59
N VAL A 504 -5.00 -8.75 12.50
CA VAL A 504 -5.65 -7.43 12.59
C VAL A 504 -6.75 -7.34 13.65
N TYR A 505 -7.32 -8.46 14.09
CA TYR A 505 -8.46 -8.47 15.02
C TYR A 505 -8.17 -7.72 16.32
N LEU A 506 -7.00 -7.95 16.93
CA LEU A 506 -6.63 -7.31 18.19
C LEU A 506 -6.47 -5.78 18.04
N ASP A 507 -6.00 -5.31 16.89
CA ASP A 507 -5.89 -3.88 16.60
C ASP A 507 -7.26 -3.26 16.36
N ILE A 508 -8.17 -3.98 15.71
CA ILE A 508 -9.56 -3.56 15.51
C ILE A 508 -10.28 -3.40 16.86
N ILE A 509 -10.23 -4.40 17.76
CA ILE A 509 -10.98 -4.33 19.03
C ILE A 509 -10.45 -3.27 20.01
N ARG A 510 -9.16 -2.91 19.90
CA ARG A 510 -8.57 -1.79 20.66
C ARG A 510 -9.16 -0.45 20.25
N ILE A 511 -9.60 -0.33 19.00
CA ILE A 511 -10.24 0.89 18.47
C ILE A 511 -11.76 0.81 18.62
N ASP A 512 -12.34 -0.35 18.32
CA ASP A 512 -13.78 -0.61 18.36
C ASP A 512 -14.09 -1.87 19.16
N GLY A 513 -14.32 -1.69 20.46
CA GLY A 513 -14.62 -2.77 21.40
C GLY A 513 -15.91 -3.54 21.09
N LYS A 514 -16.78 -3.06 20.18
CA LYS A 514 -18.01 -3.78 19.82
C LYS A 514 -17.74 -5.15 19.17
N PHE A 515 -16.54 -5.33 18.60
CA PHE A 515 -16.11 -6.58 17.99
C PHE A 515 -15.37 -7.51 18.97
N CYS A 516 -15.20 -7.10 20.24
CA CYS A 516 -14.56 -7.95 21.24
C CYS A 516 -15.42 -9.18 21.56
N PHE A 517 -14.88 -10.38 21.33
CA PHE A 517 -15.51 -11.65 21.72
C PHE A 517 -15.06 -12.05 23.13
N ASN A 518 -16.01 -12.41 24.00
CA ASN A 518 -15.70 -12.92 25.35
C ASN A 518 -15.30 -14.39 25.28
N SER A 519 -15.92 -15.13 24.35
CA SER A 519 -15.56 -16.51 24.04
C SER A 519 -15.52 -16.73 22.54
N ILE A 520 -14.59 -17.57 22.08
CA ILE A 520 -14.48 -17.96 20.67
C ILE A 520 -15.74 -18.65 20.16
N VAL A 521 -16.56 -19.24 21.03
CA VAL A 521 -17.84 -19.88 20.66
C VAL A 521 -18.82 -18.86 20.02
N GLU A 522 -18.68 -17.57 20.34
CA GLU A 522 -19.47 -16.51 19.71
C GLU A 522 -19.30 -16.45 18.19
N ILE A 523 -18.24 -17.02 17.62
CA ILE A 523 -18.07 -17.13 16.16
C ILE A 523 -19.23 -17.89 15.49
N PHE A 524 -19.87 -18.81 16.23
CA PHE A 524 -20.99 -19.62 15.73
C PHE A 524 -22.35 -19.00 16.05
N THR A 525 -22.45 -18.26 17.16
CA THR A 525 -23.74 -17.77 17.69
C THR A 525 -24.04 -16.33 17.29
N ASP A 526 -23.03 -15.45 17.21
CA ASP A 526 -23.19 -14.04 16.85
C ASP A 526 -22.81 -13.78 15.38
N LYS A 527 -23.62 -14.33 14.48
CA LYS A 527 -23.39 -14.23 13.03
C LYS A 527 -23.34 -12.79 12.53
N GLU A 528 -24.15 -11.91 13.09
CA GLU A 528 -24.21 -10.50 12.68
C GLU A 528 -22.90 -9.77 13.01
N LYS A 529 -22.36 -9.96 14.22
CA LYS A 529 -21.07 -9.37 14.63
C LYS A 529 -19.92 -9.90 13.78
N VAL A 530 -19.90 -11.20 13.52
CA VAL A 530 -18.88 -11.83 12.66
C VAL A 530 -18.96 -11.28 11.23
N GLU A 531 -20.16 -11.18 10.65
CA GLU A 531 -20.32 -10.66 9.28
C GLU A 531 -19.91 -9.19 9.16
N LYS A 532 -20.25 -8.36 10.15
CA LYS A 532 -19.79 -6.96 10.19
C LYS A 532 -18.27 -6.85 10.35
N LEU A 533 -17.65 -7.72 11.15
CA LEU A 533 -16.21 -7.76 11.33
C LEU A 533 -15.50 -8.19 10.03
N GLU A 534 -15.97 -9.23 9.37
CA GLU A 534 -15.41 -9.71 8.10
C GLU A 534 -15.57 -8.67 6.97
N ASP A 535 -16.70 -7.97 6.91
CA ASP A 535 -16.90 -6.88 5.92
C ASP A 535 -15.98 -5.69 6.17
N LEU A 536 -15.72 -5.34 7.45
CA LEU A 536 -14.73 -4.33 7.83
C LEU A 536 -13.31 -4.76 7.42
N ILE A 537 -12.91 -5.99 7.75
CA ILE A 537 -11.59 -6.53 7.40
C ILE A 537 -11.42 -6.58 5.88
N LEU A 538 -12.46 -6.97 5.13
CA LEU A 538 -12.42 -6.99 3.68
C LEU A 538 -12.20 -5.59 3.09
N ASP A 539 -12.83 -4.55 3.66
CA ASP A 539 -12.56 -3.18 3.24
C ASP A 539 -11.13 -2.74 3.60
N ILE A 540 -10.65 -3.05 4.81
CA ILE A 540 -9.27 -2.78 5.21
C ILE A 540 -8.27 -3.46 4.26
N ASN A 541 -8.59 -4.67 3.79
CA ASN A 541 -7.74 -5.46 2.90
C ASN A 541 -7.76 -4.98 1.45
N LEU A 542 -8.94 -4.62 0.93
CA LEU A 542 -9.09 -4.24 -0.47
C LEU A 542 -8.62 -2.81 -0.77
N TYR A 543 -8.86 -1.88 0.15
CA TYR A 543 -8.45 -0.50 -0.06
C TYR A 543 -6.99 -0.33 0.38
N ASN A 544 -6.05 -0.15 -0.55
CA ASN A 544 -4.63 -0.07 -0.20
C ASN A 544 -4.21 1.29 0.39
N GLU A 545 -4.89 2.37 0.01
CA GLU A 545 -4.51 3.74 0.37
C GLU A 545 -5.25 4.22 1.61
N GLU A 546 -4.52 4.79 2.57
CA GLU A 546 -5.10 5.28 3.84
C GLU A 546 -6.27 6.24 3.63
N LYS A 547 -6.15 7.18 2.69
CA LYS A 547 -7.24 8.11 2.35
C LYS A 547 -8.50 7.37 1.88
N SER A 548 -8.33 6.35 1.05
CA SER A 548 -9.46 5.55 0.56
C SER A 548 -10.09 4.71 1.67
N LYS A 549 -9.27 4.14 2.57
CA LYS A 549 -9.75 3.44 3.76
C LYS A 549 -10.56 4.39 4.65
N LEU A 550 -10.03 5.58 4.93
CA LEU A 550 -10.68 6.61 5.74
C LEU A 550 -12.05 6.99 5.16
N ASP A 551 -12.13 7.24 3.85
CA ASP A 551 -13.39 7.57 3.18
C ASP A 551 -14.43 6.45 3.34
N VAL A 552 -14.02 5.19 3.22
CA VAL A 552 -14.94 4.04 3.32
C VAL A 552 -15.37 3.80 4.77
N LEU A 553 -14.45 3.95 5.73
CA LEU A 553 -14.74 3.81 7.16
C LEU A 553 -15.75 4.85 7.64
N ILE A 554 -15.65 6.09 7.15
CA ILE A 554 -16.62 7.16 7.46
C ILE A 554 -17.95 6.91 6.74
N ASN A 555 -17.92 6.71 5.42
CA ASN A 555 -19.16 6.75 4.62
C ASN A 555 -19.95 5.44 4.64
N LYS A 556 -19.29 4.28 4.75
CA LYS A 556 -19.93 2.95 4.77
C LYS A 556 -20.11 2.44 6.19
N HIS A 557 -19.04 2.47 6.98
CA HIS A 557 -19.03 1.89 8.33
C HIS A 557 -19.45 2.87 9.43
N ASN A 558 -19.66 4.15 9.10
CA ASN A 558 -20.12 5.20 10.02
C ASN A 558 -19.20 5.43 11.23
N TYR A 559 -17.89 5.24 11.06
CA TYR A 559 -16.91 5.58 12.09
C TYR A 559 -16.73 7.10 12.21
N ASN A 560 -16.46 7.56 13.43
CA ASN A 560 -16.01 8.94 13.63
C ASN A 560 -14.60 9.15 13.03
N MET A 561 -14.20 10.42 12.88
CA MET A 561 -12.91 10.77 12.25
C MET A 561 -11.69 10.20 13.00
N ASN A 562 -11.74 10.11 14.33
CA ASN A 562 -10.60 9.64 15.12
C ASN A 562 -10.40 8.13 14.93
N ASP A 563 -11.46 7.35 15.04
CA ASP A 563 -11.38 5.89 14.92
C ASP A 563 -11.14 5.49 13.46
N SER A 564 -11.73 6.22 12.51
CA SER A 564 -11.44 6.03 11.07
C SER A 564 -9.96 6.23 10.75
N LYS A 565 -9.31 7.25 11.34
CA LYS A 565 -7.86 7.48 11.16
C LYS A 565 -7.00 6.38 11.75
N LYS A 566 -7.43 5.77 12.86
CA LYS A 566 -6.69 4.65 13.47
C LYS A 566 -6.85 3.39 12.63
N LEU A 567 -8.09 3.05 12.25
CA LEU A 567 -8.43 1.89 11.43
C LEU A 567 -7.83 1.99 10.02
N SER A 568 -7.78 3.17 9.41
CA SER A 568 -7.21 3.37 8.06
C SER A 568 -5.72 3.09 7.99
N ARG A 569 -5.03 2.98 9.13
CA ARG A 569 -3.59 2.67 9.21
C ARG A 569 -3.33 1.17 9.39
N ILE A 570 -4.34 0.37 9.68
CA ILE A 570 -4.22 -1.09 9.75
C ILE A 570 -4.02 -1.62 8.34
N ASN A 571 -3.00 -2.45 8.13
CA ASN A 571 -2.70 -3.05 6.84
C ASN A 571 -3.03 -4.54 6.83
N SER A 572 -3.71 -4.97 5.77
CA SER A 572 -3.94 -6.37 5.45
C SER A 572 -3.88 -6.50 3.94
N ASN A 573 -3.14 -7.48 3.42
CA ASN A 573 -2.97 -7.67 1.97
C ASN A 573 -3.02 -9.15 1.62
N GLY A 574 -3.68 -9.46 0.50
CA GLY A 574 -3.80 -10.82 -0.03
C GLY A 574 -4.98 -11.59 0.56
N PHE A 575 -5.12 -12.85 0.13
CA PHE A 575 -6.26 -13.71 0.43
C PHE A 575 -5.79 -15.09 0.92
N PHE A 576 -6.64 -15.74 1.71
CA PHE A 576 -6.49 -17.16 2.02
C PHE A 576 -6.87 -18.04 0.82
N ALA A 577 -6.61 -19.35 0.93
CA ALA A 577 -7.05 -20.34 -0.06
C ALA A 577 -8.52 -20.77 0.12
N PHE A 578 -9.18 -20.30 1.19
CA PHE A 578 -10.47 -20.77 1.66
C PHE A 578 -11.50 -19.65 1.62
N SER A 579 -12.76 -20.00 1.36
CA SER A 579 -13.89 -19.11 1.54
C SER A 579 -14.57 -19.31 2.89
N LYS A 580 -15.48 -18.41 3.26
CA LYS A 580 -16.35 -18.60 4.44
C LYS A 580 -17.18 -19.87 4.27
N GLU A 581 -17.69 -20.12 3.07
CA GLU A 581 -18.62 -21.22 2.80
C GLU A 581 -17.99 -22.57 3.12
N ILE A 582 -16.76 -22.84 2.69
CA ILE A 582 -16.12 -24.12 2.99
C ILE A 582 -15.79 -24.29 4.49
N ILE A 583 -15.51 -23.19 5.19
CA ILE A 583 -15.12 -23.24 6.62
C ILE A 583 -16.36 -23.38 7.52
N MET A 584 -17.40 -22.59 7.27
CA MET A 584 -18.52 -22.36 8.19
C MET A 584 -19.88 -22.81 7.68
N ASP A 585 -20.07 -23.05 6.37
CA ASP A 585 -21.41 -23.28 5.83
C ASP A 585 -21.56 -24.70 5.23
N GLU A 586 -20.52 -25.23 4.59
CA GLU A 586 -20.53 -26.56 4.01
C GLU A 586 -20.49 -27.65 5.09
N THR A 587 -21.44 -28.57 4.99
CA THR A 587 -21.47 -29.79 5.80
C THR A 587 -20.32 -30.72 5.40
N MET A 588 -19.60 -31.20 6.42
CA MET A 588 -18.46 -32.10 6.27
C MET A 588 -18.76 -33.53 6.74
N ASN A 589 -19.89 -33.78 7.40
CA ASN A 589 -20.29 -35.12 7.81
C ASN A 589 -21.82 -35.31 7.95
N GLU A 590 -22.24 -36.54 8.22
CA GLU A 590 -23.65 -36.93 8.43
C GLU A 590 -24.36 -36.17 9.57
N LYS A 591 -23.60 -35.61 10.53
CA LYS A 591 -24.15 -34.85 11.67
C LYS A 591 -24.45 -33.39 11.32
N GLY A 592 -24.10 -32.94 10.11
CA GLY A 592 -24.28 -31.53 9.73
C GLY A 592 -23.17 -30.61 10.22
N GLU A 593 -22.07 -31.16 10.77
CA GLU A 593 -20.97 -30.36 11.30
C GLU A 593 -20.15 -29.74 10.16
N THR A 594 -19.73 -28.49 10.35
CA THR A 594 -18.91 -27.75 9.40
C THR A 594 -17.44 -28.10 9.59
N MET A 595 -16.57 -27.63 8.69
CA MET A 595 -15.12 -27.82 8.85
C MET A 595 -14.60 -27.21 10.15
N LEU A 596 -15.09 -26.02 10.51
CA LEU A 596 -14.69 -25.36 11.75
C LEU A 596 -15.23 -26.10 12.99
N ASP A 597 -16.45 -26.64 12.95
CA ASP A 597 -17.00 -27.44 14.04
C ASP A 597 -16.11 -28.66 14.34
N ILE A 598 -15.73 -29.41 13.30
CA ILE A 598 -14.92 -30.62 13.44
C ILE A 598 -13.51 -30.29 13.96
N LEU A 599 -12.92 -29.18 13.53
CA LEU A 599 -11.64 -28.71 14.06
C LEU A 599 -11.70 -28.45 15.58
N PHE A 600 -12.85 -28.00 16.10
CA PHE A 600 -13.04 -27.81 17.53
C PHE A 600 -13.31 -29.12 18.28
N SER A 601 -13.78 -30.18 17.61
CA SER A 601 -14.05 -31.47 18.23
C SER A 601 -12.80 -32.10 18.84
N ASP A 602 -12.99 -32.97 19.84
CA ASP A 602 -11.90 -33.63 20.57
C ASP A 602 -10.94 -34.37 19.63
N ASN A 603 -9.63 -34.21 19.87
CA ASN A 603 -8.64 -35.06 19.22
C ASN A 603 -8.66 -36.45 19.87
N VAL A 604 -8.34 -37.48 19.08
CA VAL A 604 -8.28 -38.86 19.56
C VAL A 604 -6.95 -39.51 19.18
N SER A 605 -6.65 -40.66 19.77
CA SER A 605 -5.40 -41.39 19.52
C SER A 605 -5.25 -41.91 18.10
N THR A 606 -6.35 -42.11 17.38
CA THR A 606 -6.36 -42.70 16.03
C THR A 606 -6.24 -41.67 14.91
N TYR A 607 -6.71 -40.44 15.12
CA TYR A 607 -6.60 -39.35 14.15
C TYR A 607 -6.73 -37.99 14.83
N LYS A 608 -6.11 -36.99 14.20
CA LYS A 608 -6.20 -35.58 14.60
C LYS A 608 -7.22 -34.89 13.69
N ASN A 609 -8.00 -33.96 14.23
CA ASN A 609 -8.96 -33.17 13.46
C ASN A 609 -8.23 -32.07 12.67
N GLU A 610 -7.29 -32.43 11.79
CA GLU A 610 -6.59 -31.49 10.92
C GLU A 610 -7.27 -31.39 9.55
N GLN A 611 -7.06 -30.26 8.87
CA GLN A 611 -7.74 -29.87 7.65
C GLN A 611 -7.81 -30.98 6.59
N MET A 612 -6.69 -31.62 6.25
CA MET A 612 -6.65 -32.59 5.14
C MET A 612 -7.40 -33.87 5.47
N THR A 613 -7.34 -34.31 6.73
CA THR A 613 -8.13 -35.43 7.27
C THR A 613 -9.62 -35.12 7.18
N ILE A 614 -10.05 -33.90 7.52
CA ILE A 614 -11.45 -33.47 7.42
C ILE A 614 -11.90 -33.48 5.96
N ILE A 615 -11.12 -32.87 5.06
CA ILE A 615 -11.43 -32.80 3.63
C ILE A 615 -11.50 -34.20 3.01
N TYR A 616 -10.57 -35.09 3.36
CA TYR A 616 -10.51 -36.45 2.80
C TYR A 616 -11.71 -37.31 3.21
N ASN A 617 -12.19 -37.13 4.44
CA ASN A 617 -13.31 -37.86 5.03
C ASN A 617 -14.66 -37.17 4.83
N ALA A 618 -14.72 -36.05 4.08
CA ALA A 618 -15.92 -35.25 3.97
C ALA A 618 -17.08 -36.02 3.32
N THR A 619 -18.24 -35.97 3.96
CA THR A 619 -19.50 -36.56 3.47
C THR A 619 -20.64 -35.54 3.59
N ASP A 620 -21.69 -35.73 2.80
CA ASP A 620 -22.94 -34.99 2.98
C ASP A 620 -23.79 -35.58 4.13
N LEU A 621 -24.97 -35.00 4.37
CA LEU A 621 -25.91 -35.45 5.40
C LEU A 621 -26.41 -36.90 5.19
N ASN A 622 -26.24 -37.46 4.00
CA ASN A 622 -26.66 -38.83 3.65
C ASN A 622 -25.47 -39.82 3.63
N GLY A 623 -24.27 -39.38 4.05
CA GLY A 623 -23.05 -40.20 4.04
C GLY A 623 -22.41 -40.33 2.65
N VAL A 624 -22.85 -39.56 1.66
CA VAL A 624 -22.24 -39.55 0.32
C VAL A 624 -20.95 -38.75 0.36
N LYS A 625 -19.84 -39.38 -0.07
CA LYS A 625 -18.52 -38.75 -0.09
C LYS A 625 -18.51 -37.48 -0.96
N ARG A 626 -17.97 -36.40 -0.41
CA ARG A 626 -17.73 -35.14 -1.13
C ARG A 626 -16.26 -35.05 -1.54
N GLU A 627 -16.03 -34.77 -2.81
CA GLU A 627 -14.69 -34.62 -3.36
C GLU A 627 -14.36 -33.16 -3.58
N TYR A 628 -13.49 -32.62 -2.72
CA TYR A 628 -12.95 -31.27 -2.87
C TYR A 628 -11.62 -31.33 -3.62
N PHE A 629 -11.66 -31.23 -4.95
CA PHE A 629 -10.45 -31.19 -5.76
C PHE A 629 -9.73 -29.85 -5.61
N SER A 630 -8.47 -29.87 -5.18
CA SER A 630 -7.64 -28.66 -5.16
C SER A 630 -7.28 -28.29 -6.60
N ASN A 631 -7.79 -27.17 -7.10
CA ASN A 631 -7.31 -26.64 -8.37
C ASN A 631 -6.35 -25.48 -8.13
N LYS A 632 -5.05 -25.76 -8.13
CA LYS A 632 -4.00 -24.75 -7.95
C LYS A 632 -3.81 -23.83 -9.18
N TYR A 633 -4.60 -24.00 -10.24
CA TYR A 633 -4.32 -23.42 -11.58
C TYR A 633 -5.46 -22.60 -12.19
N PHE A 634 -6.26 -21.88 -11.37
CA PHE A 634 -7.23 -20.90 -11.88
C PHE A 634 -6.83 -19.45 -11.62
#